data_AF-Q2UQ22-F1
#
_entry.id   AF-Q2UQ22-F1
#
_cell.length_a   1.000
_cell.length_b   1.000
_cell.length_c   1.000
_cell.angle_alpha   90.00
_cell.angle_beta   90.00
_cell.angle_gamma   90.00
#
_symmetry.space_group_name_H-M   'P 1'
#
loop_
_entity.id
_entity.type
_entity.pdbx_description
1 polymer ?
#
loop_
_entity_poly.entity_id
_entity_poly.type
_entity_poly.pdbx_seq_one_letter_code
_entity_poly.pdbx_strand_id
1 'polypeptide(L)'
;MHEPTEELVLRLMQDDATCALGLMKGKERSDQMTDHELALTEWARELRHCACTFEDYKMAKSLATAVSHDGVALAAATEEENRAFQDRMTALQFGGLNPSTPDQLLGQKTAAMAGLTGLVGGFNTVSEQSRSTDTIEVRRSGLIETESPGAESSKVAAARNLDCQTHLKCVACMEAKLSFDIFKATCSHYYCRNCTGRLVHDSFVDESLFPPKCCRVPFPLPTMKAFLDEEMIRKFEEKTVEHNDFNRTYCANLSCSRYLPPTSMTLTTRLCPSCNTETCPTCKQRAHAGVCVNGEVEILKMAEAEGWQRCARCRNMVELKSGCNHITCRCGFEFCYVCALKWKICGCEVWDEDRLVDRAHQVAARNEGNPQPAQQEVQRAAQELREQHNCEHGRWRRRDGEYSCDVCHDLLPDFILRCQRCKIEACSGTRFML
;
A
#
# COMPACT_ATOMS: atom_id res chain seq x y z
N MET A 1 10.97 -20.64 -3.06
CA MET A 1 11.56 -21.89 -3.60
C MET A 1 10.65 -22.36 -4.73
N HIS A 2 11.02 -23.37 -5.53
CA HIS A 2 10.12 -23.87 -6.58
C HIS A 2 9.00 -24.73 -5.95
N GLU A 3 7.76 -24.60 -6.43
CA GLU A 3 6.55 -25.33 -5.98
C GLU A 3 6.75 -26.87 -5.85
N PRO A 4 7.47 -27.56 -6.75
CA PRO A 4 7.77 -29.00 -6.61
C PRO A 4 8.70 -29.32 -5.43
N THR A 5 9.54 -28.36 -5.02
CA THR A 5 10.46 -28.51 -3.89
C THR A 5 9.71 -28.42 -2.56
N GLU A 6 8.72 -27.54 -2.47
CA GLU A 6 7.90 -27.36 -1.26
C GLU A 6 6.97 -28.57 -1.02
N GLU A 7 6.39 -29.14 -2.09
CA GLU A 7 5.61 -30.38 -2.04
C GLU A 7 6.41 -31.58 -1.54
N LEU A 8 7.62 -31.76 -2.09
CA LEU A 8 8.49 -32.86 -1.71
C LEU A 8 8.92 -32.78 -0.24
N VAL A 9 9.26 -31.58 0.24
CA VAL A 9 9.64 -31.35 1.64
C VAL A 9 8.48 -31.69 2.57
N LEU A 10 7.27 -31.22 2.27
CA LEU A 10 6.10 -31.47 3.10
C LEU A 10 5.75 -32.96 3.16
N ARG A 11 5.89 -33.68 2.04
CA ARG A 11 5.67 -35.12 1.97
C ARG A 11 6.69 -35.92 2.78
N LEU A 12 7.97 -35.57 2.69
CA LEU A 12 9.02 -36.20 3.50
C LEU A 12 8.78 -36.00 5.00
N MET A 13 8.37 -34.79 5.42
CA MET A 13 8.03 -34.52 6.82
C MET A 13 6.82 -35.33 7.31
N GLN A 14 5.82 -35.56 6.45
CA GLN A 14 4.68 -36.42 6.77
C GLN A 14 5.07 -37.89 6.90
N ASP A 15 5.94 -38.38 6.01
CA ASP A 15 6.46 -39.73 6.05
C ASP A 15 7.28 -39.94 7.33
N ASP A 16 8.15 -38.99 7.68
CA ASP A 16 8.93 -39.02 8.93
C ASP A 16 8.04 -39.04 10.18
N ALA A 17 7.02 -38.18 10.23
CA ALA A 17 6.07 -38.14 11.35
C ALA A 17 5.28 -39.46 11.47
N THR A 18 4.91 -40.06 10.33
CA THR A 18 4.20 -41.34 10.28
C THR A 18 5.10 -42.51 10.70
N CYS A 19 6.35 -42.53 10.26
CA CYS A 19 7.35 -43.50 10.69
C CYS A 19 7.62 -43.39 12.20
N ALA A 20 7.78 -42.17 12.72
CA ALA A 20 7.99 -41.93 14.15
C ALA A 20 6.81 -42.44 14.99
N LEU A 21 5.56 -42.13 14.58
CA LEU A 21 4.36 -42.64 15.25
C LEU A 21 4.23 -44.17 15.14
N GLY A 22 4.68 -44.77 14.03
CA GLY A 22 4.69 -46.22 13.83
C GLY A 22 5.65 -46.97 14.75
N LEU A 23 6.79 -46.36 15.08
CA LEU A 23 7.80 -46.92 15.99
C LEU A 23 7.39 -46.87 17.47
N MET A 24 6.40 -46.06 17.83
CA MET A 24 5.93 -45.90 19.22
C MET A 24 4.81 -46.88 19.62
N LYS A 25 4.17 -47.56 18.66
CA LYS A 25 3.17 -48.60 18.93
C LYS A 25 3.82 -49.86 19.52
N GLY A 26 4.04 -49.90 20.83
CA GLY A 26 4.39 -51.17 21.49
C GLY A 26 4.92 -51.19 22.92
N LYS A 27 4.93 -50.09 23.70
CA LYS A 27 5.59 -50.15 25.03
C LYS A 27 4.80 -49.76 26.27
N GLU A 28 3.61 -49.16 26.22
CA GLU A 28 2.92 -48.72 27.45
C GLU A 28 1.40 -48.93 27.46
N ARG A 29 0.81 -48.84 28.66
CA ARG A 29 -0.61 -49.13 28.94
C ARG A 29 -1.53 -48.18 28.17
N SER A 30 -2.61 -48.73 27.63
CA SER A 30 -3.59 -48.14 26.70
C SER A 30 -4.27 -46.81 27.10
N ASP A 31 -3.96 -46.20 28.26
CA ASP A 31 -4.79 -45.14 28.86
C ASP A 31 -4.01 -43.86 29.23
N GLN A 32 -2.70 -43.78 28.94
CA GLN A 32 -1.90 -42.57 29.14
C GLN A 32 -0.96 -42.37 27.95
N MET A 33 -1.23 -41.35 27.13
CA MET A 33 -0.27 -40.91 26.10
C MET A 33 0.83 -40.10 26.77
N THR A 34 2.08 -40.39 26.44
CA THR A 34 3.22 -39.59 26.89
C THR A 34 3.21 -38.22 26.21
N ASP A 35 3.78 -37.19 26.86
CA ASP A 35 3.93 -35.85 26.27
C ASP A 35 4.62 -35.88 24.90
N HIS A 36 5.54 -36.82 24.70
CA HIS A 36 6.23 -37.04 23.44
C HIS A 36 5.29 -37.59 22.34
N GLU A 37 4.43 -38.55 22.67
CA GLU A 37 3.41 -39.07 21.75
C GLU A 37 2.35 -38.02 21.40
N LEU A 38 1.96 -37.20 22.37
CA LEU A 38 1.05 -36.09 22.15
C LEU A 38 1.67 -35.05 21.20
N ALA A 39 2.92 -34.65 21.44
CA ALA A 39 3.65 -33.71 20.59
C ALA A 39 3.81 -34.24 19.14
N LEU A 40 4.16 -35.52 18.95
CA LEU A 40 4.26 -36.12 17.63
C LEU A 40 2.90 -36.25 16.92
N THR A 41 1.85 -36.56 17.66
CA THR A 41 0.48 -36.64 17.12
C THR A 41 0.01 -35.27 16.62
N GLU A 42 0.29 -34.23 17.41
CA GLU A 42 -0.07 -32.86 17.07
C GLU A 42 0.76 -32.33 15.91
N TRP A 43 2.06 -32.64 15.88
CA TRP A 43 2.93 -32.34 14.73
C TRP A 43 2.43 -32.99 13.44
N ALA A 44 2.05 -34.27 13.49
CA ALA A 44 1.47 -34.96 12.34
C ALA A 44 0.14 -34.33 11.91
N ARG A 45 -0.67 -33.80 12.84
CA ARG A 45 -1.90 -33.07 12.54
C ARG A 45 -1.62 -31.77 11.80
N GLU A 46 -0.64 -30.99 12.26
CA GLU A 46 -0.23 -29.75 11.62
C GLU A 46 0.33 -29.98 10.20
N LEU A 47 1.13 -31.04 10.00
CA LEU A 47 1.62 -31.40 8.67
C LEU A 47 0.50 -31.79 7.69
N ARG A 48 -0.56 -32.45 8.18
CA ARG A 48 -1.76 -32.72 7.36
C ARG A 48 -2.51 -31.44 7.01
N HIS A 49 -2.62 -30.50 7.95
CA HIS A 49 -3.24 -29.20 7.69
C HIS A 49 -2.47 -28.42 6.62
N CYS A 50 -1.14 -28.36 6.74
CA CYS A 50 -0.27 -27.72 5.75
C CYS A 50 -0.46 -28.33 4.35
N ALA A 51 -0.61 -29.66 4.24
CA ALA A 51 -0.83 -30.31 2.95
C ALA A 51 -2.18 -29.95 2.34
N CYS A 52 -3.24 -29.90 3.16
CA CYS A 52 -4.56 -29.42 2.71
C CYS A 52 -4.48 -28.00 2.15
N THR A 53 -3.83 -27.08 2.88
CA THR A 53 -3.68 -25.69 2.43
C THR A 53 -2.87 -25.55 1.15
N PHE A 54 -1.89 -26.43 0.94
CA PHE A 54 -1.07 -26.44 -0.27
C PHE A 54 -1.86 -26.93 -1.49
N GLU A 55 -2.69 -27.96 -1.32
CA GLU A 55 -3.61 -28.43 -2.38
C GLU A 55 -4.69 -27.39 -2.69
N ASP A 56 -5.23 -26.70 -1.69
CA ASP A 56 -6.16 -25.58 -1.89
C ASP A 56 -5.51 -24.45 -2.70
N TYR A 57 -4.25 -24.13 -2.39
CA TYR A 57 -3.47 -23.13 -3.15
C TYR A 57 -3.25 -23.55 -4.60
N LYS A 58 -2.86 -24.80 -4.86
CA LYS A 58 -2.73 -25.36 -6.22
C LYS A 58 -4.03 -25.29 -7.00
N MET A 59 -5.13 -25.68 -6.35
CA MET A 59 -6.46 -25.63 -6.95
C MET A 59 -6.86 -24.18 -7.29
N ALA A 60 -6.62 -23.23 -6.37
CA ALA A 60 -6.89 -21.82 -6.60
C ALA A 60 -6.05 -21.24 -7.75
N LYS A 61 -4.77 -21.61 -7.85
CA LYS A 61 -3.87 -21.21 -8.93
C LYS A 61 -4.29 -21.78 -10.29
N SER A 62 -4.69 -23.05 -10.32
CA SER A 62 -5.24 -23.71 -11.49
C SER A 62 -6.53 -23.03 -11.96
N LEU A 63 -7.46 -22.75 -11.03
CA LEU A 63 -8.71 -22.05 -11.30
C LEU A 63 -8.45 -20.64 -11.86
N ALA A 64 -7.52 -19.88 -11.27
CA ALA A 64 -7.17 -18.55 -11.76
C ALA A 64 -6.61 -18.59 -13.19
N THR A 65 -5.81 -19.62 -13.50
CA THR A 65 -5.24 -19.82 -14.84
C THR A 65 -6.33 -20.16 -15.86
N ALA A 66 -7.27 -21.05 -15.51
CA ALA A 66 -8.40 -21.42 -16.35
C ALA A 66 -9.30 -20.21 -16.64
N VAL A 67 -9.63 -19.41 -15.62
CA VAL A 67 -10.42 -18.17 -15.78
C VAL A 67 -9.71 -17.17 -16.69
N SER A 68 -8.40 -17.02 -16.55
CA SER A 68 -7.61 -16.13 -17.40
C SER A 68 -7.57 -16.58 -18.86
N HIS A 69 -7.44 -17.89 -19.11
CA HIS A 69 -7.36 -18.44 -20.46
C HIS A 69 -8.72 -18.40 -21.15
N ASP A 70 -9.78 -18.80 -20.44
CA ASP A 70 -11.12 -18.96 -21.01
C ASP A 70 -11.88 -17.62 -21.06
N GLY A 71 -11.38 -16.58 -20.39
CA GLY A 71 -12.01 -15.25 -20.34
C GLY A 71 -12.27 -14.64 -21.73
N VAL A 72 -11.35 -14.83 -22.69
CA VAL A 72 -11.51 -14.32 -24.06
C VAL A 72 -12.64 -15.05 -24.79
N ALA A 73 -12.73 -16.38 -24.64
CA ALA A 73 -13.78 -17.18 -25.27
C ALA A 73 -15.15 -16.87 -24.66
N LEU A 74 -15.22 -16.72 -23.33
CA LEU A 74 -16.44 -16.32 -22.62
C LEU A 74 -16.91 -14.92 -23.01
N ALA A 75 -15.99 -13.97 -23.17
CA ALA A 75 -16.31 -12.61 -23.64
C ALA A 75 -16.92 -12.66 -25.05
N ALA A 76 -16.29 -13.39 -25.98
CA ALA A 76 -16.75 -13.52 -27.35
C ALA A 76 -18.14 -14.19 -27.43
N ALA A 77 -18.35 -15.27 -26.68
CA ALA A 77 -19.64 -15.95 -26.60
C ALA A 77 -20.74 -15.04 -26.02
N THR A 78 -20.42 -14.26 -24.98
CA THR A 78 -21.36 -13.30 -24.36
C THR A 78 -21.74 -12.19 -25.35
N GLU A 79 -20.79 -11.67 -26.12
CA GLU A 79 -21.05 -10.64 -27.12
C GLU A 79 -21.90 -11.16 -28.29
N GLU A 80 -21.69 -12.40 -28.71
CA GLU A 80 -22.52 -13.07 -29.71
C GLU A 80 -23.96 -13.29 -29.23
N GLU A 81 -24.16 -13.72 -27.99
CA GLU A 81 -25.49 -13.89 -27.40
C GLU A 81 -26.23 -12.54 -27.25
N ASN A 82 -25.52 -11.49 -26.85
CA ASN A 82 -26.07 -10.13 -26.77
C ASN A 82 -26.49 -9.60 -28.14
N ARG A 83 -25.71 -9.83 -29.19
CA ARG A 83 -26.08 -9.47 -30.57
C ARG A 83 -27.33 -10.22 -31.01
N ALA A 84 -27.38 -11.54 -30.82
CA ALA A 84 -28.53 -12.36 -31.15
C ALA A 84 -29.81 -11.92 -30.40
N PHE A 85 -29.67 -11.51 -29.14
CA PHE A 85 -30.77 -10.96 -28.35
C PHE A 85 -31.29 -9.64 -28.95
N GLN A 86 -30.39 -8.70 -29.28
CA GLN A 86 -30.76 -7.42 -29.89
C GLN A 86 -31.42 -7.58 -31.26
N ASP A 87 -30.91 -8.49 -32.08
CA ASP A 87 -31.50 -8.80 -33.40
C ASP A 87 -32.92 -9.34 -33.25
N ARG A 88 -33.15 -10.25 -32.29
CA ARG A 88 -34.48 -10.76 -31.98
C ARG A 88 -35.43 -9.67 -31.52
N MET A 89 -34.99 -8.76 -30.67
CA MET A 89 -35.80 -7.63 -30.19
C MET A 89 -36.18 -6.69 -31.33
N THR A 90 -35.22 -6.39 -32.22
CA THR A 90 -35.42 -5.56 -33.40
C THR A 90 -36.42 -6.21 -34.36
N ALA A 91 -36.30 -7.52 -34.61
CA ALA A 91 -37.22 -8.26 -35.47
C ALA A 91 -38.67 -8.27 -34.93
N LEU A 92 -38.84 -8.41 -33.61
CA LEU A 92 -40.16 -8.36 -32.96
C LEU A 92 -40.83 -6.98 -33.12
N GLN A 93 -40.04 -5.90 -33.01
CA GLN A 93 -40.53 -4.53 -33.21
C GLN A 93 -41.01 -4.30 -34.65
N PHE A 94 -40.27 -4.78 -35.66
CA PHE A 94 -40.69 -4.71 -37.06
C PHE A 94 -41.94 -5.54 -37.36
N GLY A 95 -42.20 -6.61 -36.60
CA GLY A 95 -43.39 -7.46 -36.71
C GLY A 95 -44.66 -6.88 -36.09
N GLY A 96 -44.63 -5.66 -35.56
CA GLY A 96 -45.80 -5.00 -34.94
C GLY A 96 -46.20 -5.58 -33.58
N LEU A 97 -45.36 -6.44 -32.98
CA LEU A 97 -45.54 -6.94 -31.63
C LEU A 97 -44.85 -5.97 -30.67
N ASN A 98 -45.61 -5.36 -29.75
CA ASN A 98 -45.01 -4.59 -28.66
C ASN A 98 -44.24 -5.55 -27.75
N PRO A 99 -42.91 -5.43 -27.62
CA PRO A 99 -42.17 -6.29 -26.71
C PRO A 99 -42.59 -5.92 -25.29
N SER A 100 -43.14 -6.88 -24.55
CA SER A 100 -43.26 -6.76 -23.11
C SER A 100 -41.86 -6.59 -22.49
N THR A 101 -41.80 -6.06 -21.26
CA THR A 101 -40.54 -5.79 -20.54
C THR A 101 -39.55 -6.97 -20.62
N PRO A 102 -38.23 -6.72 -20.63
CA PRO A 102 -37.20 -7.78 -20.77
C PRO A 102 -37.41 -8.98 -19.82
N ASP A 103 -37.95 -8.73 -18.63
CA ASP A 103 -38.31 -9.74 -17.61
C ASP A 103 -39.42 -10.73 -18.03
N GLN A 104 -40.28 -10.38 -18.98
CA GLN A 104 -41.37 -11.24 -19.43
C GLN A 104 -40.96 -12.17 -20.58
N LEU A 105 -39.92 -11.84 -21.35
CA LEU A 105 -39.37 -12.69 -22.42
C LEU A 105 -38.29 -13.64 -21.92
N LEU A 106 -37.53 -13.23 -20.90
CA LEU A 106 -36.61 -14.08 -20.13
C LEU A 106 -37.37 -14.68 -18.96
N GLY A 107 -38.20 -15.70 -19.21
CA GLY A 107 -39.02 -16.31 -18.17
C GLY A 107 -38.21 -16.65 -16.92
N GLN A 108 -38.33 -15.83 -15.87
CA GLN A 108 -37.89 -15.91 -14.46
C GLN A 108 -36.64 -16.72 -14.05
N LYS A 109 -35.81 -17.21 -14.98
CA LYS A 109 -34.66 -18.09 -14.65
C LYS A 109 -33.33 -17.68 -15.27
N THR A 110 -33.25 -16.59 -16.04
CA THR A 110 -31.98 -16.14 -16.64
C THR A 110 -31.80 -14.63 -16.62
N ALA A 111 -32.08 -13.99 -15.49
CA ALA A 111 -31.54 -12.66 -15.18
C ALA A 111 -30.02 -12.68 -14.86
N ALA A 112 -29.29 -13.69 -15.35
CA ALA A 112 -27.85 -13.88 -15.11
C ALA A 112 -26.97 -13.22 -16.20
N MET A 113 -27.52 -12.91 -17.38
CA MET A 113 -26.70 -12.43 -18.51
C MET A 113 -26.46 -10.91 -18.52
N ALA A 114 -27.28 -10.12 -17.81
CA ALA A 114 -27.04 -8.68 -17.63
C ALA A 114 -25.94 -8.38 -16.59
N GLY A 115 -25.46 -9.38 -15.84
CA GLY A 115 -24.50 -9.21 -14.74
C GLY A 115 -23.05 -9.59 -15.07
N LEU A 116 -22.76 -10.18 -16.23
CA LEU A 116 -21.42 -10.71 -16.52
C LEU A 116 -20.49 -9.71 -17.22
N THR A 117 -21.02 -8.66 -17.85
CA THR A 117 -20.20 -7.58 -18.43
C THR A 117 -19.34 -6.86 -17.37
N GLY A 118 -19.73 -6.91 -16.09
CA GLY A 118 -18.97 -6.36 -14.97
C GLY A 118 -17.83 -7.24 -14.45
N LEU A 119 -17.78 -8.53 -14.81
CA LEU A 119 -16.77 -9.47 -14.30
C LEU A 119 -15.65 -9.76 -15.30
N VAL A 120 -15.90 -9.64 -16.60
CA VAL A 120 -14.88 -9.97 -17.63
C VAL A 120 -13.94 -8.80 -17.93
N GLY A 121 -14.35 -7.56 -17.65
CA GLY A 121 -13.53 -6.36 -17.90
C GLY A 121 -12.41 -6.10 -16.87
N GLY A 122 -12.28 -6.91 -15.82
CA GLY A 122 -11.39 -6.65 -14.68
C GLY A 122 -10.08 -7.45 -14.62
N PHE A 123 -9.83 -8.39 -15.56
CA PHE A 123 -8.76 -9.39 -15.38
C PHE A 123 -7.55 -9.29 -16.33
N ASN A 124 -7.44 -8.25 -17.15
CA ASN A 124 -6.25 -8.04 -17.98
C ASN A 124 -5.28 -7.05 -17.35
N THR A 125 -4.50 -7.50 -16.36
CA THR A 125 -3.06 -7.22 -16.18
C THR A 125 -2.56 -7.84 -14.87
N VAL A 126 -2.17 -9.12 -14.90
CA VAL A 126 -1.23 -9.65 -13.91
C VAL A 126 0.04 -9.98 -14.69
N SER A 127 0.94 -8.99 -14.77
CA SER A 127 2.33 -9.23 -15.16
C SER A 127 3.05 -9.79 -13.94
N GLU A 128 3.75 -10.90 -14.16
CA GLU A 128 4.58 -11.63 -13.22
C GLU A 128 5.54 -10.70 -12.45
N GLN A 129 5.57 -10.82 -11.12
CA GLN A 129 6.79 -10.66 -10.31
C GLN A 129 6.60 -11.19 -8.87
N SER A 130 7.16 -12.38 -8.64
CA SER A 130 7.79 -12.89 -7.41
C SER A 130 7.16 -12.54 -6.05
N ARG A 131 6.43 -13.50 -5.46
CA ARG A 131 6.14 -13.55 -4.02
C ARG A 131 7.12 -14.45 -3.28
N SER A 132 7.80 -13.86 -2.30
CA SER A 132 8.55 -14.51 -1.23
C SER A 132 7.60 -15.16 -0.23
N THR A 133 7.98 -16.34 0.21
CA THR A 133 7.42 -17.19 1.28
C THR A 133 7.25 -16.45 2.60
N ASP A 134 6.02 -16.37 3.12
CA ASP A 134 5.74 -15.97 4.51
C ASP A 134 5.53 -17.21 5.38
N THR A 135 6.36 -17.25 6.42
CA THR A 135 6.40 -18.20 7.54
C THR A 135 5.14 -18.14 8.41
N ILE A 136 4.62 -19.32 8.76
CA ILE A 136 3.54 -19.52 9.74
C ILE A 136 4.12 -19.39 11.16
N GLU A 137 3.69 -18.39 11.93
CA GLU A 137 3.99 -18.29 13.37
C GLU A 137 2.97 -19.09 14.20
N VAL A 138 3.49 -20.08 14.91
CA VAL A 138 2.82 -20.92 15.92
C VAL A 138 2.57 -20.11 17.19
N ARG A 139 1.31 -20.02 17.65
CA ARG A 139 0.98 -19.54 19.00
C ARG A 139 1.07 -20.69 20.01
N ARG A 140 1.99 -20.55 20.96
CA ARG A 140 2.13 -21.38 22.17
C ARG A 140 1.08 -20.94 23.21
N SER A 141 0.20 -21.85 23.63
CA SER A 141 -0.63 -21.70 24.83
C SER A 141 -0.24 -22.74 25.87
N GLY A 142 0.07 -22.27 27.08
CA GLY A 142 0.35 -23.08 28.26
C GLY A 142 -0.90 -23.62 28.94
N LEU A 143 -0.68 -24.71 29.67
CA LEU A 143 -1.60 -25.56 30.41
C LEU A 143 -2.36 -24.83 31.54
N ILE A 144 -3.68 -25.04 31.64
CA ILE A 144 -4.43 -25.15 32.92
C ILE A 144 -5.51 -26.23 32.74
N GLU A 145 -5.70 -27.00 33.81
CA GLU A 145 -6.33 -28.30 33.97
C GLU A 145 -7.81 -28.42 33.57
N THR A 146 -8.16 -29.68 33.27
CA THR A 146 -9.45 -30.23 32.88
C THR A 146 -10.48 -30.26 34.00
N GLU A 147 -11.73 -29.83 33.73
CA GLU A 147 -12.94 -30.44 34.29
C GLU A 147 -14.04 -30.55 33.21
N SER A 148 -14.84 -31.62 33.31
CA SER A 148 -15.81 -32.16 32.33
C SER A 148 -17.05 -31.27 32.11
N PRO A 149 -17.74 -31.31 30.94
CA PRO A 149 -18.73 -30.31 30.57
C PRO A 149 -20.12 -30.57 31.20
N GLY A 150 -20.48 -29.76 32.19
CA GLY A 150 -21.87 -29.52 32.55
C GLY A 150 -22.51 -28.54 31.58
N ALA A 151 -23.74 -28.80 31.14
CA ALA A 151 -24.48 -27.91 30.25
C ALA A 151 -24.67 -26.52 30.90
N GLU A 152 -23.94 -25.52 30.43
CA GLU A 152 -24.06 -24.15 30.93
C GLU A 152 -25.27 -23.43 30.31
N SER A 153 -25.95 -22.63 31.13
CA SER A 153 -27.09 -21.81 30.72
C SER A 153 -26.69 -20.78 29.66
N SER A 154 -27.57 -20.54 28.68
CA SER A 154 -27.40 -19.61 27.54
C SER A 154 -26.98 -18.18 27.90
N LYS A 155 -27.15 -17.77 29.17
CA LYS A 155 -26.71 -16.46 29.69
C LYS A 155 -25.20 -16.38 29.96
N VAL A 156 -24.55 -17.49 30.33
CA VAL A 156 -23.12 -17.52 30.67
C VAL A 156 -22.25 -17.56 29.40
N ALA A 157 -22.69 -18.29 28.38
CA ALA A 157 -22.07 -18.28 27.05
C ALA A 157 -22.15 -16.90 26.35
N ALA A 158 -23.26 -16.17 26.54
CA ALA A 158 -23.42 -14.80 26.03
C ALA A 158 -22.50 -13.79 26.75
N ALA A 159 -22.25 -13.99 28.06
CA ALA A 159 -21.35 -13.13 28.83
C ALA A 159 -19.87 -13.29 28.43
N ARG A 160 -19.42 -14.51 28.08
CA ARG A 160 -18.05 -14.74 27.58
C ARG A 160 -17.80 -14.16 26.18
N ASN A 161 -18.85 -14.00 25.37
CA ASN A 161 -18.75 -13.41 24.04
C ASN A 161 -18.47 -11.89 24.08
N LEU A 162 -18.73 -11.23 25.21
CA LEU A 162 -18.49 -9.81 25.38
C LEU A 162 -17.07 -9.49 25.88
N ASP A 163 -16.39 -10.45 26.50
CA ASP A 163 -15.12 -10.23 27.23
C ASP A 163 -13.86 -10.62 26.43
N CYS A 164 -14.02 -11.06 25.17
CA CYS A 164 -12.92 -11.41 24.26
C CYS A 164 -12.66 -10.34 23.18
N GLN A 165 -13.15 -9.11 23.40
CA GLN A 165 -12.86 -7.98 22.52
C GLN A 165 -11.39 -7.58 22.71
N THR A 166 -10.52 -8.12 21.87
CA THR A 166 -9.10 -7.73 21.84
C THR A 166 -9.00 -6.26 21.43
N HIS A 167 -8.74 -5.40 22.41
CA HIS A 167 -8.50 -3.98 22.18
C HIS A 167 -7.08 -3.80 21.64
N LEU A 168 -6.97 -3.25 20.43
CA LEU A 168 -5.71 -2.98 19.75
C LEU A 168 -5.45 -1.47 19.74
N LYS A 169 -4.20 -1.07 19.95
CA LYS A 169 -3.82 0.34 20.06
C LYS A 169 -3.49 0.92 18.69
N CYS A 170 -4.18 1.99 18.30
CA CYS A 170 -3.87 2.72 17.07
C CYS A 170 -2.55 3.50 17.22
N VAL A 171 -1.64 3.39 16.25
CA VAL A 171 -0.33 4.07 16.27
C VAL A 171 -0.42 5.57 15.97
N ALA A 172 -1.51 6.02 15.36
CA ALA A 172 -1.74 7.44 15.04
C ALA A 172 -2.33 8.21 16.23
N CYS A 173 -3.51 7.83 16.72
CA CYS A 173 -4.15 8.51 17.85
C CYS A 173 -3.77 7.96 19.24
N MET A 174 -3.07 6.83 19.31
CA MET A 174 -2.69 6.14 20.56
C MET A 174 -3.88 5.62 21.38
N GLU A 175 -5.08 5.58 20.82
CA GLU A 175 -6.28 5.05 21.49
C GLU A 175 -6.46 3.55 21.23
N ALA A 176 -7.03 2.85 22.20
CA ALA A 176 -7.46 1.46 22.07
C ALA A 176 -8.77 1.38 21.29
N LYS A 177 -8.84 0.46 20.32
CA LYS A 177 -10.02 0.21 19.48
C LYS A 177 -10.30 -1.28 19.38
N LEU A 178 -11.55 -1.59 19.05
CA LEU A 178 -12.00 -2.95 18.82
C LEU A 178 -11.34 -3.53 17.58
N SER A 179 -11.09 -4.84 17.59
CA SER A 179 -10.40 -5.55 16.51
C SER A 179 -11.07 -5.42 15.14
N PHE A 180 -12.39 -5.20 15.07
CA PHE A 180 -13.11 -4.98 13.81
C PHE A 180 -13.02 -3.55 13.27
N ASP A 181 -12.67 -2.57 14.12
CA ASP A 181 -12.55 -1.15 13.74
C ASP A 181 -11.09 -0.72 13.57
N ILE A 182 -10.21 -1.71 13.34
CA ILE A 182 -8.79 -1.49 13.21
C ILE A 182 -8.22 -2.15 11.95
N PHE A 183 -7.49 -1.36 11.19
CA PHE A 183 -6.71 -1.76 10.03
C PHE A 183 -5.31 -2.20 10.48
N LYS A 184 -4.89 -3.41 10.09
CA LYS A 184 -3.52 -3.88 10.25
C LYS A 184 -2.73 -3.60 8.97
N ALA A 185 -1.73 -2.74 9.06
CA ALA A 185 -0.81 -2.48 7.97
C ALA A 185 0.16 -3.66 7.74
N THR A 186 0.78 -3.72 6.56
CA THR A 186 1.79 -4.73 6.21
C THR A 186 2.99 -4.72 7.17
N CYS A 187 3.33 -3.54 7.70
CA CYS A 187 4.33 -3.32 8.74
C CYS A 187 3.92 -3.85 10.14
N SER A 188 2.76 -4.53 10.27
CA SER A 188 2.12 -4.97 11.52
C SER A 188 1.70 -3.86 12.51
N HIS A 189 1.77 -2.59 12.13
CA HIS A 189 1.17 -1.50 12.89
C HIS A 189 -0.34 -1.40 12.65
N TYR A 190 -1.06 -0.91 13.66
CA TYR A 190 -2.52 -0.83 13.65
C TYR A 190 -3.03 0.62 13.56
N TYR A 191 -4.09 0.85 12.78
CA TYR A 191 -4.73 2.14 12.57
C TYR A 191 -6.24 2.03 12.75
N CYS A 192 -6.86 2.92 13.53
CA CYS A 192 -8.31 2.95 13.63
C CYS A 192 -8.94 3.48 12.33
N ARG A 193 -10.20 3.15 12.06
CA ARG A 193 -10.95 3.61 10.87
C ARG A 193 -10.79 5.12 10.62
N ASN A 194 -10.98 5.93 11.67
CA ASN A 194 -10.88 7.39 11.56
C ASN A 194 -9.46 7.86 11.18
N CYS A 195 -8.42 7.24 11.74
CA CYS A 195 -7.04 7.60 11.40
C CYS A 195 -6.65 7.12 10.00
N THR A 196 -7.13 5.96 9.57
CA THR A 196 -6.94 5.47 8.20
C THR A 196 -7.61 6.41 7.19
N GLY A 197 -8.88 6.77 7.42
CA GLY A 197 -9.61 7.71 6.56
C GLY A 197 -8.93 9.08 6.47
N ARG A 198 -8.48 9.63 7.60
CA ARG A 198 -7.70 10.88 7.62
C ARG A 198 -6.40 10.77 6.84
N LEU A 199 -5.64 9.69 7.03
CA LEU A 199 -4.36 9.50 6.34
C LEU A 199 -4.55 9.40 4.81
N VAL A 200 -5.62 8.75 4.37
CA VAL A 200 -6.01 8.70 2.95
C VAL A 200 -6.44 10.07 2.45
N HIS A 201 -7.30 10.78 3.19
CA HIS A 201 -7.75 12.12 2.83
C HIS A 201 -6.58 13.10 2.70
N ASP A 202 -5.68 13.13 3.70
CA ASP A 202 -4.52 14.02 3.73
C ASP A 202 -3.58 13.73 2.55
N SER A 203 -3.49 12.47 2.11
CA SER A 203 -2.75 12.09 0.90
C SER A 203 -3.34 12.59 -0.41
N PHE A 204 -4.62 13.00 -0.44
CA PHE A 204 -5.21 13.63 -1.61
C PHE A 204 -4.88 15.12 -1.70
N VAL A 205 -4.62 15.75 -0.56
CA VAL A 205 -4.28 17.17 -0.44
C VAL A 205 -2.78 17.38 -0.66
N ASP A 206 -1.95 16.56 -0.02
CA ASP A 206 -0.50 16.61 -0.11
C ASP A 206 0.05 15.42 -0.89
N GLU A 207 0.56 15.68 -2.10
CA GLU A 207 1.16 14.66 -2.96
C GLU A 207 2.34 13.93 -2.30
N SER A 208 3.04 14.55 -1.37
CA SER A 208 4.18 13.94 -0.67
C SER A 208 3.74 12.81 0.28
N LEU A 209 2.48 12.83 0.72
CA LEU A 209 1.86 11.80 1.54
C LEU A 209 1.25 10.66 0.70
N PHE A 210 1.22 10.80 -0.63
CA PHE A 210 0.68 9.80 -1.52
C PHE A 210 1.80 8.89 -2.10
N PRO A 211 1.60 7.56 -2.14
CA PRO A 211 0.51 6.81 -1.52
C PRO A 211 0.65 6.74 0.01
N PRO A 212 -0.48 6.70 0.75
CA PRO A 212 -0.56 6.33 2.16
C PRO A 212 0.38 5.18 2.51
N LYS A 213 1.27 5.36 3.50
CA LYS A 213 2.28 4.36 3.86
C LYS A 213 2.57 4.29 5.36
N CYS A 214 3.08 3.13 5.80
CA CYS A 214 3.62 2.89 7.13
C CYS A 214 4.99 2.25 7.01
N CYS A 215 5.98 2.74 7.78
CA CYS A 215 7.33 2.19 7.76
C CYS A 215 7.88 2.08 6.32
N ARG A 216 7.62 3.11 5.49
CA ARG A 216 7.96 3.16 4.06
C ARG A 216 7.25 2.13 3.17
N VAL A 217 6.33 1.34 3.71
CA VAL A 217 5.50 0.38 2.95
C VAL A 217 4.14 1.01 2.65
N PRO A 218 3.80 1.23 1.36
CA PRO A 218 2.48 1.71 0.96
C PRO A 218 1.36 0.77 1.44
N PHE A 219 0.22 1.35 1.79
CA PHE A 219 -0.98 0.60 2.10
C PHE A 219 -1.63 0.07 0.81
N PRO A 220 -1.80 -1.26 0.66
CA PRO A 220 -2.55 -1.79 -0.46
C PRO A 220 -3.99 -1.31 -0.41
N LEU A 221 -4.51 -0.76 -1.51
CA LEU A 221 -5.93 -0.35 -1.58
C LEU A 221 -6.88 -1.48 -1.16
N PRO A 222 -6.72 -2.76 -1.58
CA PRO A 222 -7.63 -3.84 -1.18
C PRO A 222 -7.76 -4.02 0.33
N THR A 223 -6.70 -3.76 1.11
CA THR A 223 -6.74 -3.89 2.56
C THR A 223 -7.35 -2.67 3.25
N MET A 224 -7.33 -1.50 2.60
CA MET A 224 -7.98 -0.29 3.09
C MET A 224 -9.46 -0.18 2.71
N LYS A 225 -9.91 -0.83 1.63
CA LYS A 225 -11.28 -0.69 1.07
C LYS A 225 -12.39 -0.82 2.13
N ALA A 226 -12.26 -1.74 3.08
CA ALA A 226 -13.27 -1.94 4.14
C ALA A 226 -13.43 -0.75 5.11
N PHE A 227 -12.44 0.16 5.15
CA PHE A 227 -12.38 1.31 6.06
C PHE A 227 -12.64 2.65 5.37
N LEU A 228 -12.81 2.65 4.05
CA LEU A 228 -13.02 3.83 3.23
C LEU A 228 -14.43 3.80 2.61
N ASP A 229 -14.99 4.96 2.31
CA ASP A 229 -16.22 5.06 1.51
C ASP A 229 -15.91 4.95 0.00
N GLU A 230 -16.96 4.73 -0.80
CA GLU A 230 -16.83 4.58 -2.25
C GLU A 230 -16.25 5.83 -2.92
N GLU A 231 -16.52 7.02 -2.38
CA GLU A 231 -15.99 8.28 -2.92
C GLU A 231 -14.48 8.38 -2.72
N MET A 232 -13.98 8.05 -1.53
CA MET A 232 -12.56 7.99 -1.20
C MET A 232 -11.85 6.92 -2.04
N ILE A 233 -12.46 5.75 -2.26
CA ILE A 233 -11.89 4.70 -3.11
C ILE A 233 -11.74 5.20 -4.56
N ARG A 234 -12.79 5.80 -5.14
CA ARG A 234 -12.73 6.35 -6.50
C ARG A 234 -11.67 7.44 -6.63
N LYS A 235 -11.61 8.38 -5.68
CA LYS A 235 -10.59 9.44 -5.65
C LYS A 235 -9.18 8.86 -5.52
N PHE A 236 -9.01 7.81 -4.71
CA PHE A 236 -7.74 7.12 -4.55
C PHE A 236 -7.27 6.50 -5.87
N GLU A 237 -8.16 5.83 -6.60
CA GLU A 237 -7.84 5.24 -7.91
C GLU A 237 -7.46 6.32 -8.93
N GLU A 238 -8.23 7.41 -9.02
CA GLU A 238 -7.91 8.57 -9.88
C GLU A 238 -6.55 9.17 -9.53
N LYS A 239 -6.29 9.41 -8.24
CA LYS A 239 -5.00 9.92 -7.75
C LYS A 239 -3.86 8.95 -7.97
N THR A 240 -4.10 7.64 -7.93
CA THR A 240 -3.08 6.62 -8.24
C THR A 240 -2.63 6.72 -9.69
N VAL A 241 -3.56 6.90 -10.63
CA VAL A 241 -3.25 7.08 -12.05
C VAL A 241 -2.48 8.39 -12.27
N GLU A 242 -2.94 9.48 -11.66
CA GLU A 242 -2.23 10.77 -11.70
C GLU A 242 -0.82 10.67 -11.14
N HIS A 243 -0.66 10.06 -9.97
CA HIS A 243 0.62 9.95 -9.28
C HIS A 243 1.66 9.20 -10.12
N ASN A 244 1.23 8.14 -10.80
CA ASN A 244 2.09 7.28 -11.62
C ASN A 244 2.33 7.83 -13.03
N ASP A 245 1.67 8.90 -13.45
CA ASP A 245 1.99 9.61 -14.69
C ASP A 245 3.15 10.58 -14.46
N PHE A 246 4.30 10.32 -15.07
CA PHE A 246 5.50 11.19 -15.00
C PHE A 246 5.47 12.34 -16.00
N ASN A 247 4.50 12.36 -16.92
CA ASN A 247 4.29 13.41 -17.90
C ASN A 247 2.86 13.96 -17.77
N ARG A 248 2.43 14.20 -16.52
CA ARG A 248 1.09 14.69 -16.19
C ARG A 248 0.67 15.83 -17.08
N THR A 249 -0.56 15.78 -17.55
CA THR A 249 -1.16 16.88 -18.29
C THR A 249 -2.39 17.34 -17.55
N TYR A 250 -2.41 18.60 -17.17
CA TYR A 250 -3.57 19.23 -16.55
C TYR A 250 -4.28 20.09 -17.59
N CYS A 251 -5.58 20.29 -17.43
CA CYS A 251 -6.35 21.18 -18.28
C CYS A 251 -5.71 22.58 -18.30
N ALA A 252 -5.42 23.09 -19.49
CA ALA A 252 -4.83 24.43 -19.68
C ALA A 252 -5.75 25.58 -19.23
N ASN A 253 -7.01 25.29 -18.92
CA ASN A 253 -7.89 26.25 -18.26
C ASN A 253 -7.60 26.26 -16.75
N LEU A 254 -6.96 27.33 -16.26
CA LEU A 254 -6.51 27.47 -14.87
C LEU A 254 -7.64 27.33 -13.83
N SER A 255 -8.87 27.75 -14.16
CA SER A 255 -10.02 27.57 -13.27
C SER A 255 -10.55 26.13 -13.23
N CYS A 256 -10.19 25.30 -14.22
CA CYS A 256 -10.51 23.87 -14.23
C CYS A 256 -9.37 23.04 -13.64
N SER A 257 -8.14 23.19 -14.17
CA SER A 257 -6.91 22.52 -13.73
C SER A 257 -7.03 21.01 -13.48
N ARG A 258 -8.02 20.35 -14.09
CA ARG A 258 -8.28 18.92 -13.90
C ARG A 258 -7.19 18.09 -14.58
N TYR A 259 -6.71 17.05 -13.90
CA TYR A 259 -5.80 16.07 -14.49
C TYR A 259 -6.45 15.36 -15.69
N LEU A 260 -5.70 15.23 -16.78
CA LEU A 260 -6.09 14.60 -18.03
C LEU A 260 -5.26 13.33 -18.21
N PRO A 261 -5.84 12.13 -18.01
CA PRO A 261 -5.08 10.89 -18.07
C PRO A 261 -4.53 10.63 -19.48
N PRO A 262 -3.42 9.89 -19.59
CA PRO A 262 -2.93 9.41 -20.87
C PRO A 262 -3.98 8.55 -21.56
N THR A 263 -4.14 8.75 -22.87
CA THR A 263 -5.04 8.01 -23.76
C THR A 263 -4.19 7.06 -24.56
N SER A 264 -4.74 5.88 -24.87
CA SER A 264 -4.09 4.85 -25.67
C SER A 264 -3.74 5.31 -27.09
N MET A 265 -4.39 6.37 -27.58
CA MET A 265 -4.08 7.00 -28.86
C MET A 265 -3.14 8.19 -28.67
N THR A 266 -2.12 8.27 -29.52
CA THR A 266 -1.16 9.38 -29.65
C THR A 266 -1.83 10.63 -30.23
N LEU A 267 -2.80 11.18 -29.51
CA LEU A 267 -3.48 12.41 -29.90
C LEU A 267 -2.53 13.60 -29.72
N THR A 268 -2.57 14.52 -30.67
CA THR A 268 -1.84 15.80 -30.60
C THR A 268 -2.42 16.74 -29.53
N THR A 269 -3.63 16.47 -29.05
CA THR A 269 -4.33 17.27 -28.03
C THR A 269 -5.09 16.39 -27.03
N ARG A 270 -5.32 16.92 -25.84
CA ARG A 270 -6.08 16.32 -24.72
C ARG A 270 -7.35 17.12 -24.49
N LEU A 271 -8.52 16.53 -24.73
CA LEU A 271 -9.80 17.18 -24.46
C LEU A 271 -10.19 17.03 -22.99
N CYS A 272 -10.45 18.16 -22.30
CA CYS A 272 -10.95 18.13 -20.93
C CYS A 272 -12.44 17.75 -20.89
N PRO A 273 -12.85 16.66 -20.20
CA PRO A 273 -14.25 16.23 -20.16
C PRO A 273 -15.15 17.17 -19.33
N SER A 274 -14.57 18.07 -18.54
CA SER A 274 -15.34 18.97 -17.65
C SER A 274 -15.59 20.36 -18.25
N CYS A 275 -14.69 20.86 -19.10
CA CYS A 275 -14.81 22.21 -19.66
C CYS A 275 -14.51 22.28 -21.17
N ASN A 276 -14.32 21.13 -21.83
CA ASN A 276 -14.01 20.98 -23.25
C ASN A 276 -12.78 21.77 -23.74
N THR A 277 -11.92 22.21 -22.82
CA THR A 277 -10.65 22.84 -23.20
C THR A 277 -9.70 21.79 -23.73
N GLU A 278 -9.18 22.02 -24.94
CA GLU A 278 -8.13 21.21 -25.53
C GLU A 278 -6.75 21.67 -25.04
N THR A 279 -5.92 20.73 -24.61
CA THR A 279 -4.58 20.98 -24.06
C THR A 279 -3.53 20.24 -24.86
N CYS A 280 -2.43 20.89 -25.20
CA CYS A 280 -1.27 20.24 -25.80
C CYS A 280 -0.52 19.41 -24.74
N PRO A 281 -0.36 18.09 -24.90
CA PRO A 281 0.35 17.26 -23.93
C PRO A 281 1.87 17.51 -23.91
N THR A 282 2.42 18.21 -24.91
CA THR A 282 3.86 18.50 -25.02
C THR A 282 4.25 19.76 -24.26
N CYS A 283 3.63 20.90 -24.57
CA CYS A 283 3.92 22.19 -23.90
C CYS A 283 3.00 22.50 -22.72
N LYS A 284 1.96 21.68 -22.48
CA LYS A 284 0.95 21.83 -21.41
C LYS A 284 0.10 23.11 -21.52
N GLN A 285 0.19 23.83 -22.63
CA GLN A 285 -0.65 25.00 -22.94
C GLN A 285 -1.93 24.60 -23.65
N ARG A 286 -2.83 25.56 -23.88
CA ARG A 286 -3.99 25.36 -24.76
C ARG A 286 -3.54 24.82 -26.11
N ALA A 287 -4.32 23.92 -26.68
CA ALA A 287 -4.04 23.33 -27.99
C ALA A 287 -3.78 24.43 -29.03
N HIS A 288 -2.72 24.23 -29.81
CA HIS A 288 -2.27 25.19 -30.81
C HIS A 288 -1.78 24.44 -32.05
N ALA A 289 -1.82 25.13 -33.19
CA ALA A 289 -1.16 24.66 -34.41
C ALA A 289 0.34 25.02 -34.36
N GLY A 290 1.19 24.21 -34.99
CA GLY A 290 2.63 24.47 -35.10
C GLY A 290 3.48 23.94 -33.94
N VAL A 291 4.74 24.38 -33.91
CA VAL A 291 5.77 23.87 -32.97
C VAL A 291 5.58 24.47 -31.58
N CYS A 292 5.73 23.64 -30.55
CA CYS A 292 5.71 24.07 -29.15
C CYS A 292 6.88 25.01 -28.85
N VAL A 293 6.60 26.16 -28.23
CA VAL A 293 7.63 27.06 -27.71
C VAL A 293 7.94 26.61 -26.28
N ASN A 294 9.18 26.20 -26.01
CA ASN A 294 9.58 25.71 -24.68
C ASN A 294 9.72 26.89 -23.71
N GLY A 295 8.70 27.11 -22.87
CA GLY A 295 8.71 28.14 -21.82
C GLY A 295 9.46 27.74 -20.52
N GLU A 296 10.16 26.60 -20.49
CA GLU A 296 10.92 26.17 -19.29
C GLU A 296 12.34 26.75 -19.23
N VAL A 297 12.80 27.46 -20.25
CA VAL A 297 14.20 27.88 -20.36
C VAL A 297 14.61 28.84 -19.23
N GLU A 298 13.78 29.83 -18.89
CA GLU A 298 14.11 30.72 -17.77
C GLU A 298 14.13 30.00 -16.42
N ILE A 299 13.18 29.07 -16.20
CA ILE A 299 13.10 28.29 -14.96
C ILE A 299 14.34 27.42 -14.77
N LEU A 300 14.83 26.81 -15.85
CA LEU A 300 16.03 25.97 -15.81
C LEU A 300 17.30 26.78 -15.52
N LYS A 301 17.42 27.98 -16.09
CA LYS A 301 18.53 28.89 -15.80
C LYS A 301 18.51 29.35 -14.34
N MET A 302 17.33 29.68 -13.81
CA MET A 302 17.17 30.04 -12.41
C MET A 302 17.52 28.86 -11.49
N ALA A 303 17.06 27.65 -11.83
CA ALA A 303 17.40 26.46 -11.08
C ALA A 303 18.90 26.19 -11.04
N GLU A 304 19.61 26.38 -12.16
CA GLU A 304 21.07 26.26 -12.20
C GLU A 304 21.77 27.31 -11.33
N ALA A 305 21.30 28.57 -11.36
CA ALA A 305 21.85 29.65 -10.56
C ALA A 305 21.65 29.45 -9.04
N GLU A 306 20.49 28.93 -8.64
CA GLU A 306 20.12 28.65 -7.25
C GLU A 306 20.55 27.24 -6.77
N GLY A 307 21.16 26.43 -7.65
CA GLY A 307 21.57 25.06 -7.34
C GLY A 307 20.40 24.08 -7.12
N TRP A 308 19.20 24.40 -7.61
CA TRP A 308 18.04 23.51 -7.53
C TRP A 308 18.19 22.31 -8.45
N GLN A 309 17.75 21.14 -8.00
CA GLN A 309 17.87 19.89 -8.74
C GLN A 309 16.52 19.42 -9.28
N ARG A 310 16.48 18.89 -10.51
CA ARG A 310 15.29 18.22 -11.05
C ARG A 310 15.28 16.74 -10.67
N CYS A 311 14.12 16.27 -10.21
CA CYS A 311 13.90 14.84 -10.06
C CYS A 311 14.00 14.12 -11.41
N ALA A 312 14.87 13.12 -11.52
CA ALA A 312 15.06 12.38 -12.77
C ALA A 312 13.82 11.57 -13.20
N ARG A 313 12.88 11.31 -12.29
CA ARG A 313 11.64 10.56 -12.57
C ARG A 313 10.49 11.46 -13.02
N CYS A 314 10.12 12.48 -12.22
CA CYS A 314 8.95 13.32 -12.49
C CYS A 314 9.27 14.74 -12.94
N ARG A 315 10.55 15.13 -13.05
CA ARG A 315 11.04 16.46 -13.46
C ARG A 315 10.64 17.64 -12.57
N ASN A 316 10.01 17.39 -11.41
CA ASN A 316 9.79 18.41 -10.39
C ASN A 316 11.12 19.01 -9.92
N MET A 317 11.11 20.32 -9.69
CA MET A 317 12.25 21.06 -9.16
C MET A 317 12.32 20.90 -7.63
N VAL A 318 13.51 20.67 -7.11
CA VAL A 318 13.76 20.41 -5.69
C VAL A 318 14.85 21.35 -5.18
N GLU A 319 14.51 22.14 -4.18
CA GLU A 319 15.44 22.92 -3.36
C GLU A 319 15.90 22.08 -2.16
N LEU A 320 17.18 22.16 -1.80
CA LEU A 320 17.73 21.51 -0.62
C LEU A 320 18.50 22.51 0.25
N LYS A 321 17.86 22.96 1.32
CA LYS A 321 18.45 23.95 2.24
C LYS A 321 19.44 23.34 3.23
N SER A 322 19.16 22.13 3.74
CA SER A 322 20.00 21.46 4.73
C SER A 322 19.77 19.94 4.68
N GLY A 323 20.72 19.17 5.20
CA GLY A 323 20.65 17.71 5.20
C GLY A 323 21.53 17.05 4.14
N CYS A 324 21.49 15.72 4.10
CA CYS A 324 22.35 14.91 3.22
C CYS A 324 21.88 14.94 1.76
N ASN A 325 22.73 14.45 0.86
CA ASN A 325 22.46 14.36 -0.57
C ASN A 325 21.43 13.28 -0.94
N HIS A 326 20.89 12.52 0.02
CA HIS A 326 19.78 11.60 -0.20
C HIS A 326 18.45 12.35 -0.18
N ILE A 327 17.79 12.41 -1.33
CA ILE A 327 16.54 13.15 -1.48
C ILE A 327 15.43 12.22 -1.95
N THR A 328 14.29 12.32 -1.27
CA THR A 328 13.05 11.67 -1.68
C THR A 328 12.15 12.71 -2.33
N CYS A 329 11.96 12.62 -3.65
CA CYS A 329 11.03 13.49 -4.36
C CYS A 329 9.59 13.24 -3.89
N ARG A 330 8.69 14.23 -4.07
CA ARG A 330 7.24 14.06 -3.87
C ARG A 330 6.61 12.91 -4.67
N CYS A 331 7.22 12.47 -5.76
CA CYS A 331 6.80 11.28 -6.52
C CYS A 331 7.36 9.95 -5.94
N GLY A 332 7.94 9.98 -4.74
CA GLY A 332 8.56 8.84 -4.07
C GLY A 332 9.89 8.35 -4.66
N PHE A 333 10.47 9.06 -5.65
CA PHE A 333 11.76 8.69 -6.21
C PHE A 333 12.89 9.16 -5.29
N GLU A 334 13.72 8.23 -4.85
CA GLU A 334 14.92 8.51 -4.06
C GLU A 334 16.14 8.70 -4.97
N PHE A 335 16.80 9.84 -4.88
CA PHE A 335 17.90 10.22 -5.76
C PHE A 335 18.98 11.03 -5.04
N CYS A 336 20.17 11.09 -5.64
CA CYS A 336 21.26 11.93 -5.18
C CYS A 336 21.07 13.37 -5.65
N TYR A 337 21.07 14.35 -4.73
CA TYR A 337 20.88 15.76 -5.06
C TYR A 337 21.93 16.31 -6.04
N VAL A 338 23.17 15.81 -5.93
CA VAL A 338 24.30 16.29 -6.74
C VAL A 338 24.17 15.86 -8.21
N CYS A 339 23.80 14.60 -8.47
CA CYS A 339 23.84 14.03 -9.82
C CYS A 339 22.48 13.55 -10.37
N ALA A 340 21.40 13.69 -9.62
CA ALA A 340 20.03 13.25 -9.96
C ALA A 340 19.85 11.73 -10.18
N LEU A 341 20.91 10.91 -10.06
CA LEU A 341 20.83 9.46 -10.19
C LEU A 341 20.10 8.83 -9.01
N LYS A 342 19.49 7.65 -9.24
CA LYS A 342 18.84 6.86 -8.20
C LYS A 342 19.81 6.64 -7.02
N TRP A 343 19.28 6.78 -5.81
CA TRP A 343 20.06 6.70 -4.58
C TRP A 343 20.86 5.38 -4.50
N LYS A 344 22.10 5.46 -4.00
CA LYS A 344 23.09 4.38 -3.92
C LYS A 344 23.64 3.82 -5.24
N ILE A 345 23.36 4.47 -6.39
CA ILE A 345 23.95 4.08 -7.69
C ILE A 345 25.17 4.94 -8.06
N CYS A 346 25.36 6.09 -7.41
CA CYS A 346 26.49 7.00 -7.65
C CYS A 346 27.54 6.93 -6.52
N GLY A 347 28.77 7.34 -6.83
CA GLY A 347 29.87 7.53 -5.86
C GLY A 347 29.96 8.94 -5.28
N CYS A 348 28.89 9.75 -5.36
CA CYS A 348 28.86 11.08 -4.76
C CYS A 348 28.92 10.99 -3.24
N GLU A 349 29.54 11.99 -2.61
CA GLU A 349 29.54 12.11 -1.16
C GLU A 349 28.12 12.20 -0.60
N VAL A 350 27.89 11.56 0.55
CA VAL A 350 26.59 11.56 1.22
C VAL A 350 26.28 12.96 1.77
N TRP A 351 27.30 13.68 2.20
CA TRP A 351 27.17 14.99 2.80
C TRP A 351 27.94 16.03 2.00
N ASP A 352 27.32 17.20 1.93
CA ASP A 352 28.03 18.45 1.70
C ASP A 352 28.40 19.02 3.06
N GLU A 353 29.64 19.50 3.20
CA GLU A 353 30.21 19.88 4.50
C GLU A 353 29.45 21.05 5.14
N ASP A 354 29.11 22.07 4.35
CA ASP A 354 28.39 23.24 4.83
C ASP A 354 26.98 22.85 5.30
N ARG A 355 26.25 22.07 4.50
CA ARG A 355 24.91 21.57 4.88
C ARG A 355 24.94 20.61 6.07
N LEU A 356 26.01 19.84 6.24
CA LEU A 356 26.20 18.99 7.42
C LEU A 356 26.37 19.84 8.68
N VAL A 357 27.22 20.87 8.62
CA VAL A 357 27.48 21.78 9.74
C VAL A 357 26.21 22.55 10.10
N ASP A 358 25.48 23.08 9.12
CA ASP A 358 24.20 23.76 9.33
C ASP A 358 23.18 22.83 10.02
N ARG A 359 23.07 21.59 9.57
CA ARG A 359 22.18 20.61 10.20
C ARG A 359 22.65 20.25 11.61
N ALA A 360 23.96 20.14 11.84
CA ALA A 360 24.54 19.85 13.14
C ALA A 360 24.29 20.99 14.14
N HIS A 361 24.37 22.25 13.69
CA HIS A 361 23.98 23.42 14.47
C HIS A 361 22.53 23.35 14.92
N GLN A 362 21.60 23.03 14.00
CA GLN A 362 20.18 22.88 14.33
C GLN A 362 19.95 21.78 15.37
N VAL A 363 20.62 20.63 15.24
CA VAL A 363 20.49 19.50 16.18
C VAL A 363 21.07 19.85 17.55
N ALA A 364 22.24 20.50 17.59
CA ALA A 364 22.89 20.89 18.84
C ALA A 364 22.07 21.94 19.61
N ALA A 365 21.57 22.97 18.92
CA ALA A 365 20.77 24.02 19.53
C ALA A 365 19.49 23.49 20.22
N ARG A 366 18.89 22.43 19.66
CA ARG A 366 17.66 21.80 20.18
C ARG A 366 17.88 20.95 21.42
N ASN A 367 19.05 20.34 21.59
CA ASN A 367 19.30 19.41 22.70
C ASN A 367 19.42 20.12 24.05
N GLU A 368 19.88 21.37 24.05
CA GLU A 368 20.19 22.10 25.29
C GLU A 368 19.31 23.34 25.48
N GLY A 369 18.42 23.66 24.54
CA GLY A 369 17.66 24.91 24.56
C GLY A 369 18.55 26.15 24.41
N ASN A 370 19.80 25.95 23.97
CA ASN A 370 20.77 27.00 23.76
C ASN A 370 20.79 27.38 22.26
N PRO A 371 20.36 28.60 21.89
CA PRO A 371 20.34 29.02 20.48
C PRO A 371 21.74 29.15 19.86
N GLN A 372 22.81 29.19 20.66
CA GLN A 372 24.19 29.21 20.21
C GLN A 372 24.99 28.06 20.84
N PRO A 373 24.87 26.83 20.28
CA PRO A 373 25.60 25.68 20.79
C PRO A 373 27.11 25.87 20.65
N ALA A 374 27.88 25.31 21.58
CA ALA A 374 29.33 25.36 21.53
C ALA A 374 29.86 24.59 20.31
N GLN A 375 30.99 25.01 19.76
CA GLN A 375 31.52 24.39 18.54
C GLN A 375 31.82 22.88 18.71
N GLN A 376 32.19 22.44 19.92
CA GLN A 376 32.36 21.01 20.23
C GLN A 376 31.04 20.23 20.15
N GLU A 377 29.92 20.82 20.55
CA GLU A 377 28.59 20.18 20.47
C GLU A 377 28.16 20.02 19.01
N VAL A 378 28.40 21.05 18.19
CA VAL A 378 28.13 21.03 16.75
C VAL A 378 28.99 19.96 16.08
N GLN A 379 30.28 19.88 16.39
CA GLN A 379 31.16 18.83 15.84
C GLN A 379 30.70 17.42 16.23
N ARG A 380 30.32 17.22 17.50
CA ARG A 380 29.75 15.94 17.95
C ARG A 380 28.46 15.60 17.19
N ALA A 381 27.54 16.56 17.04
CA ALA A 381 26.31 16.37 16.28
C ALA A 381 26.59 16.06 14.79
N ALA A 382 27.58 16.71 14.17
CA ALA A 382 27.98 16.43 12.79
C ALA A 382 28.54 15.00 12.64
N GLN A 383 29.35 14.55 13.59
CA GLN A 383 29.86 13.18 13.59
C GLN A 383 28.73 12.15 13.76
N GLU A 384 27.80 12.38 14.69
CA GLU A 384 26.63 11.51 14.87
C GLU A 384 25.77 11.45 13.60
N LEU A 385 25.56 12.57 12.91
CA LEU A 385 24.82 12.63 11.64
C LEU A 385 25.52 11.83 10.53
N ARG A 386 26.86 11.87 10.45
CA ARG A 386 27.62 11.04 9.50
C ARG A 386 27.46 9.56 9.79
N GLU A 387 27.59 9.15 11.05
CA GLU A 387 27.49 7.74 11.45
C GLU A 387 26.06 7.19 11.32
N GLN A 388 25.04 8.04 11.50
CA GLN A 388 23.63 7.62 11.57
C GLN A 388 22.78 8.03 10.36
N HIS A 389 23.41 8.39 9.23
CA HIS A 389 22.71 8.87 8.03
C HIS A 389 21.72 7.84 7.45
N ASN A 390 21.96 6.53 7.59
CA ASN A 390 21.07 5.46 7.12
C ASN A 390 19.98 5.11 8.15
N CYS A 391 19.24 6.10 8.65
CA CYS A 391 18.16 5.85 9.61
C CYS A 391 16.91 5.30 8.91
N GLU A 392 16.28 4.26 9.47
CA GLU A 392 15.00 3.69 9.00
C GLU A 392 13.78 4.23 9.78
N HIS A 393 14.00 5.17 10.71
CA HIS A 393 12.97 5.84 11.50
C HIS A 393 11.94 4.90 12.18
N GLY A 394 12.33 3.69 12.58
CA GLY A 394 11.42 2.72 13.22
C GLY A 394 11.01 3.04 14.67
N ARG A 395 11.71 3.95 15.37
CA ARG A 395 11.42 4.31 16.78
C ARG A 395 11.29 5.81 16.97
N TRP A 396 10.11 6.23 17.40
CA TRP A 396 9.76 7.62 17.67
C TRP A 396 9.52 7.84 19.16
N ARG A 397 9.95 9.00 19.68
CA ARG A 397 9.64 9.50 21.01
C ARG A 397 8.77 10.74 20.87
N ARG A 398 7.62 10.79 21.54
CA ARG A 398 6.80 11.99 21.63
C ARG A 398 7.47 13.02 22.55
N ARG A 399 7.46 14.28 22.15
CA ARG A 399 7.83 15.44 22.96
C ARG A 399 6.66 16.39 22.98
N ASP A 400 6.22 16.77 24.17
CA ASP A 400 5.15 17.76 24.34
C ASP A 400 5.72 19.18 24.37
N GLY A 401 4.95 20.14 23.86
CA GLY A 401 5.33 21.53 23.67
C GLY A 401 5.28 21.98 22.20
N GLU A 402 5.66 23.24 21.99
CA GLU A 402 5.66 23.88 20.67
C GLU A 402 6.96 23.60 19.91
N TYR A 403 6.88 22.98 18.74
CA TYR A 403 8.03 22.65 17.91
C TYR A 403 7.72 22.78 16.41
N SER A 404 8.74 23.06 15.59
CA SER A 404 8.62 23.05 14.12
C SER A 404 9.01 21.69 13.53
N CYS A 405 8.26 21.21 12.54
CA CYS A 405 8.55 19.97 11.84
C CYS A 405 9.74 20.12 10.87
N ASP A 406 10.71 19.21 10.92
CA ASP A 406 11.86 19.19 10.00
C ASP A 406 11.49 18.93 8.53
N VAL A 407 10.29 18.41 8.26
CA VAL A 407 9.87 17.96 6.93
C VAL A 407 8.90 18.94 6.27
N CYS A 408 7.85 19.37 6.99
CA CYS A 408 6.88 20.33 6.46
C CYS A 408 7.09 21.76 6.96
N HIS A 409 7.98 21.99 7.94
CA HIS A 409 8.24 23.28 8.59
C HIS A 409 7.06 23.88 9.37
N ASP A 410 5.91 23.19 9.44
CA ASP A 410 4.78 23.61 10.25
C ASP A 410 5.15 23.68 11.74
N LEU A 411 4.63 24.72 12.40
CA LEU A 411 4.70 24.88 13.85
C LEU A 411 3.58 24.06 14.49
N LEU A 412 3.94 23.10 15.34
CA LEU A 412 3.02 22.23 16.07
C LEU A 412 2.96 22.71 17.52
N PRO A 413 1.80 23.17 18.02
CA PRO A 413 1.69 23.74 19.36
C PRO A 413 1.69 22.68 20.49
N ASP A 414 1.25 21.46 20.19
CA ASP A 414 0.99 20.46 21.23
C ASP A 414 2.15 19.48 21.45
N PHE A 415 2.62 18.85 20.37
CA PHE A 415 3.66 17.84 20.44
C PHE A 415 4.34 17.60 19.08
N ILE A 416 5.54 17.02 19.14
CA ILE A 416 6.29 16.52 17.97
C ILE A 416 6.82 15.12 18.21
N LEU A 417 7.13 14.38 17.14
CA LEU A 417 7.73 13.06 17.21
C LEU A 417 9.20 13.16 16.83
N ARG A 418 10.08 12.74 17.75
CA ARG A 418 11.53 12.71 17.53
C ARG A 418 12.02 11.30 17.26
N CYS A 419 12.76 11.10 16.17
CA CYS A 419 13.41 9.83 15.91
C CYS A 419 14.49 9.58 16.97
N GLN A 420 14.50 8.39 17.57
CA GLN A 420 15.45 8.09 18.65
C GLN A 420 16.91 7.96 18.15
N ARG A 421 17.09 7.63 16.87
CA ARG A 421 18.39 7.43 16.24
C ARG A 421 18.91 8.78 15.69
N CYS A 422 18.48 9.19 14.50
CA CYS A 422 18.98 10.41 13.84
C CYS A 422 18.40 11.75 14.34
N LYS A 423 17.59 11.73 15.40
CA LYS A 423 17.05 12.93 16.08
C LYS A 423 16.17 13.86 15.23
N ILE A 424 15.79 13.48 14.01
CA ILE A 424 14.82 14.23 13.21
C ILE A 424 13.50 14.38 13.97
N GLU A 425 12.88 15.55 13.86
CA GLU A 425 11.60 15.88 14.49
C GLU A 425 10.52 16.04 13.42
N ALA A 426 9.56 15.13 13.40
CA ALA A 426 8.51 15.06 12.39
C ALA A 426 7.13 15.19 13.03
N CYS A 427 6.18 15.80 12.32
CA CYS A 427 4.78 15.80 12.72
C CYS A 427 4.19 14.40 12.52
N SER A 428 2.99 14.17 13.06
CA SER A 428 2.29 12.90 12.90
C SER A 428 2.04 12.52 11.44
N GLY A 429 1.83 13.51 10.55
CA GLY A 429 1.65 13.30 9.11
C GLY A 429 2.97 13.02 8.37
N THR A 430 4.01 13.80 8.65
CA THR A 430 5.28 13.69 7.91
C THR A 430 6.17 12.56 8.39
N ARG A 431 5.98 12.02 9.60
CA ARG A 431 6.76 10.86 10.08
C ARG A 431 6.66 9.65 9.14
N PHE A 432 5.55 9.54 8.40
CA PHE A 432 5.32 8.43 7.48
C PHE A 432 6.05 8.61 6.16
N MET A 433 6.50 9.82 5.84
CA MET A 433 7.32 10.10 4.67
C MET A 433 8.77 9.62 4.81
N LEU A 434 9.24 9.53 6.06
CA LEU A 434 10.64 9.31 6.43
C LEU A 434 11.05 7.85 6.43
#